data_AF-A0A855U6B5-F1
#
_entry.id   AF-A0A855U6B5-F1
#
_cell.length_a   1.000
_cell.length_b   1.000
_cell.length_c   1.000
_cell.angle_alpha   90.00
_cell.angle_beta   90.00
_cell.angle_gamma   90.00
#
_symmetry.space_group_name_H-M   'P 1'
#
loop_
_entity.id
_entity.type
_entity.pdbx_description
1 polymer ?
#
loop_
_entity_poly.entity_id
_entity_poly.type
_entity_poly.pdbx_seq_one_letter_code
_entity_poly.pdbx_strand_id
1 'polypeptide(L)'
;MKKLVFVALVVLLTGCSSQKANESKDQEESATNSTSVKKSTSNYNSSTESSSSTEIKETSTSSSTNQVSTTPKSEPSTNVEESNSLESAPYAVDISNLNNPLVFNFNGMNVPNSVTLENLNSTPTATFRTKLIGAENSQLKESINKYELSINTIPTKEIRIFSSGDNSIRTVKVNTELILGSNIYSNYERNISGNLYLFINKNGTISLITPNYAGNVTDDQKDVMLEVTQ
;
A
#
# COMPACT_ATOMS: atom_id res chain seq x y z
N MET A 1 21.83 -31.13 61.03
CA MET A 1 20.77 -32.13 60.77
C MET A 1 19.51 -31.39 60.33
N LYS A 2 19.07 -31.62 59.08
CA LYS A 2 18.03 -30.84 58.39
C LYS A 2 16.63 -31.29 58.85
N LYS A 3 15.74 -30.35 59.20
CA LYS A 3 14.31 -30.61 59.44
C LYS A 3 13.55 -30.34 58.14
N LEU A 4 12.84 -31.33 57.64
CA LEU A 4 12.02 -31.27 56.43
C LEU A 4 10.56 -31.50 56.85
N VAL A 5 9.73 -30.50 56.60
CA VAL A 5 8.27 -30.51 56.82
C VAL A 5 7.63 -30.97 55.51
N PHE A 6 6.86 -32.06 55.56
CA PHE A 6 6.01 -32.51 54.45
C PHE A 6 4.54 -32.35 54.89
N VAL A 7 3.83 -31.45 54.21
CA VAL A 7 2.37 -31.27 54.32
C VAL A 7 1.74 -32.03 53.17
N ALA A 8 0.86 -32.98 53.50
CA ALA A 8 0.01 -33.70 52.56
C ALA A 8 -1.22 -32.86 52.21
N LEU A 9 -1.63 -32.86 50.93
CA LEU A 9 -2.96 -32.42 50.54
C LEU A 9 -3.58 -33.44 49.58
N VAL A 10 -4.62 -34.10 50.07
CA VAL A 10 -5.53 -34.99 49.34
C VAL A 10 -6.72 -34.14 48.89
N VAL A 11 -7.10 -34.20 47.60
CA VAL A 11 -8.41 -33.71 47.14
C VAL A 11 -9.06 -34.75 46.23
N LEU A 12 -10.32 -35.03 46.55
CA LEU A 12 -11.17 -36.13 46.16
C LEU A 12 -11.82 -35.90 44.78
N LEU A 13 -11.92 -37.00 44.01
CA LEU A 13 -12.82 -37.15 42.86
C LEU A 13 -14.27 -37.23 43.34
N THR A 14 -15.15 -36.39 42.79
CA THR A 14 -16.61 -36.65 42.80
C THR A 14 -17.18 -36.32 41.43
N GLY A 15 -17.89 -37.29 40.85
CA GLY A 15 -18.78 -37.13 39.72
C GLY A 15 -20.23 -37.39 40.14
N CYS A 16 -21.17 -36.90 39.33
CA CYS A 16 -22.54 -37.42 39.09
C CYS A 16 -23.15 -36.52 38.01
N SER A 17 -23.39 -37.02 36.79
CA SER A 17 -24.54 -37.80 36.30
C SER A 17 -25.74 -36.92 35.90
N SER A 18 -26.25 -37.14 34.70
CA SER A 18 -27.68 -37.05 34.37
C SER A 18 -27.97 -37.87 33.12
N GLN A 19 -28.94 -38.77 33.23
CA GLN A 19 -29.45 -39.68 32.21
C GLN A 19 -30.88 -39.24 31.85
N LYS A 20 -31.25 -39.24 30.56
CA LYS A 20 -32.55 -39.72 30.05
C LYS A 20 -32.56 -39.83 28.53
N ALA A 21 -33.30 -40.84 28.06
CA ALA A 21 -33.32 -41.45 26.75
C ALA A 21 -34.42 -40.88 25.81
N ASN A 22 -34.26 -41.03 24.49
CA ASN A 22 -35.16 -41.84 23.66
C ASN A 22 -34.64 -42.04 22.23
N GLU A 23 -34.96 -43.22 21.69
CA GLU A 23 -34.63 -43.79 20.37
C GLU A 23 -35.12 -42.95 19.18
N SER A 24 -34.47 -43.02 18.02
CA SER A 24 -34.86 -43.95 16.94
C SER A 24 -33.70 -44.25 15.98
N LYS A 25 -33.56 -45.53 15.63
CA LYS A 25 -32.71 -46.08 14.57
C LYS A 25 -33.29 -45.75 13.19
N ASP A 26 -32.44 -45.56 12.18
CA ASP A 26 -32.33 -46.53 11.08
C ASP A 26 -30.99 -46.42 10.32
N GLN A 27 -30.56 -47.59 9.85
CA GLN A 27 -29.32 -48.01 9.17
C GLN A 27 -29.07 -47.30 7.82
N GLU A 28 -27.84 -46.88 7.48
CA GLU A 28 -26.76 -47.59 6.76
C GLU A 28 -26.98 -47.67 5.24
N GLU A 29 -26.10 -47.03 4.45
CA GLU A 29 -25.31 -47.71 3.40
C GLU A 29 -24.21 -46.78 2.84
N SER A 30 -23.00 -47.34 2.72
CA SER A 30 -21.85 -46.76 2.03
C SER A 30 -22.04 -46.79 0.51
N ALA A 31 -21.68 -45.71 -0.17
CA ALA A 31 -21.23 -45.81 -1.56
C ALA A 31 -20.13 -44.78 -1.84
N THR A 32 -18.89 -45.27 -1.81
CA THR A 32 -17.72 -44.71 -2.47
C THR A 32 -18.06 -44.43 -3.94
N ASN A 33 -17.90 -43.19 -4.41
CA ASN A 33 -17.72 -42.98 -5.83
C ASN A 33 -16.71 -41.86 -6.09
N SER A 34 -15.51 -42.29 -6.48
CA SER A 34 -14.47 -41.46 -7.05
C SER A 34 -14.98 -40.83 -8.34
N THR A 35 -15.07 -39.50 -8.37
CA THR A 35 -15.20 -38.77 -9.63
C THR A 35 -13.95 -37.91 -9.82
N SER A 36 -13.13 -38.39 -10.74
CA SER A 36 -11.98 -37.70 -11.34
C SER A 36 -12.44 -36.40 -12.01
N VAL A 37 -12.08 -35.26 -11.43
CA VAL A 37 -12.25 -33.97 -12.09
C VAL A 37 -10.98 -33.64 -12.86
N LYS A 38 -11.16 -33.59 -14.18
CA LYS A 38 -10.17 -33.32 -15.21
C LYS A 38 -9.45 -32.00 -14.95
N LYS A 39 -8.13 -32.09 -14.98
CA LYS A 39 -7.15 -31.02 -15.18
C LYS A 39 -7.54 -30.22 -16.43
N SER A 40 -8.01 -28.99 -16.25
CA SER A 40 -8.17 -28.03 -17.35
C SER A 40 -6.90 -27.18 -17.40
N THR A 41 -6.01 -27.57 -18.32
CA THR A 41 -4.86 -26.79 -18.76
C THR A 41 -5.37 -25.70 -19.71
N SER A 42 -5.28 -24.42 -19.35
CA SER A 42 -5.44 -23.35 -20.33
C SER A 42 -4.09 -23.10 -21.00
N ASN A 43 -3.91 -23.67 -22.20
CA ASN A 43 -2.82 -23.32 -23.09
C ASN A 43 -3.09 -21.94 -23.69
N TYR A 44 -2.16 -21.01 -23.45
CA TYR A 44 -2.01 -19.80 -24.25
C TYR A 44 -1.66 -20.21 -25.68
N ASN A 45 -2.57 -19.94 -26.62
CA ASN A 45 -2.29 -20.08 -28.04
C ASN A 45 -1.88 -18.72 -28.58
N SER A 46 -0.59 -18.61 -28.90
CA SER A 46 -0.01 -17.57 -29.75
C SER A 46 -0.66 -17.63 -31.14
N SER A 47 -1.11 -16.50 -31.66
CA SER A 47 -1.43 -16.33 -33.07
C SER A 47 -0.75 -15.05 -33.55
N THR A 48 0.38 -15.28 -34.22
CA THR A 48 1.01 -14.35 -35.14
C THR A 48 0.13 -14.24 -36.39
N GLU A 49 -0.36 -13.05 -36.70
CA GLU A 49 -0.63 -12.67 -38.09
C GLU A 49 -0.04 -11.30 -38.39
N SER A 50 0.66 -11.30 -39.52
CA SER A 50 1.43 -10.23 -40.13
C SER A 50 0.50 -9.23 -40.82
N SER A 51 0.87 -7.96 -40.85
CA SER A 51 0.38 -7.04 -41.88
C SER A 51 1.49 -6.08 -42.30
N SER A 52 1.80 -6.26 -43.58
CA SER A 52 2.68 -5.54 -44.49
C SER A 52 2.72 -4.01 -44.34
N SER A 53 3.92 -3.45 -44.50
CA SER A 53 4.10 -2.16 -45.18
C SER A 53 5.44 -2.16 -45.91
N THR A 54 5.37 -2.37 -47.23
CA THR A 54 6.47 -2.27 -48.20
C THR A 54 6.70 -0.81 -48.56
N GLU A 55 7.97 -0.38 -48.48
CA GLU A 55 8.73 0.59 -49.30
C GLU A 55 8.11 1.99 -49.55
N ILE A 56 8.83 3.11 -49.49
CA ILE A 56 9.88 3.48 -50.46
C ILE A 56 10.99 4.33 -49.80
N LYS A 57 12.18 4.04 -50.30
CA LYS A 57 13.54 4.53 -50.08
C LYS A 57 13.79 5.88 -50.81
N GLU A 58 14.91 6.49 -50.41
CA GLU A 58 15.80 7.42 -51.16
C GLU A 58 15.76 8.90 -50.75
N THR A 59 16.84 9.68 -50.75
CA THR A 59 18.32 9.51 -50.70
C THR A 59 18.84 10.95 -50.90
N SER A 60 19.71 11.45 -50.00
CA SER A 60 20.65 12.59 -50.21
C SER A 60 20.01 13.97 -50.55
N THR A 61 20.64 15.15 -50.47
CA THR A 61 22.04 15.58 -50.40
C THR A 61 22.07 17.06 -49.91
N SER A 62 23.07 17.40 -49.09
CA SER A 62 23.85 18.66 -49.01
C SER A 62 23.30 20.07 -49.39
N SER A 63 23.59 20.99 -48.46
CA SER A 63 24.27 22.31 -48.61
C SER A 63 23.53 23.59 -49.09
N SER A 64 23.63 24.62 -48.23
CA SER A 64 23.80 26.07 -48.48
C SER A 64 22.65 26.81 -49.19
N THR A 65 22.22 28.03 -48.87
CA THR A 65 22.92 29.24 -48.41
C THR A 65 21.86 30.30 -48.02
N ASN A 66 22.30 31.32 -47.27
CA ASN A 66 21.85 32.72 -47.26
C ASN A 66 21.23 33.27 -45.97
N GLN A 67 22.04 34.16 -45.40
CA GLN A 67 21.76 35.20 -44.41
C GLN A 67 20.54 36.04 -44.79
N VAL A 68 19.72 36.40 -43.80
CA VAL A 68 19.25 37.78 -43.60
C VAL A 68 19.15 38.04 -42.10
N SER A 69 19.94 39.01 -41.64
CA SER A 69 19.90 39.59 -40.30
C SER A 69 18.60 40.33 -40.04
N THR A 70 17.95 40.11 -38.89
CA THR A 70 17.32 41.17 -38.08
C THR A 70 17.20 40.72 -36.62
N THR A 71 17.86 41.44 -35.72
CA THR A 71 17.57 41.50 -34.27
C THR A 71 17.85 42.95 -33.84
N PRO A 72 17.26 43.49 -32.75
CA PRO A 72 16.24 42.92 -31.86
C PRO A 72 15.05 43.87 -31.59
N LYS A 73 13.90 43.31 -31.19
CA LYS A 73 12.94 44.04 -30.35
C LYS A 73 12.79 43.23 -29.07
N SER A 74 13.51 43.67 -28.05
CA SER A 74 13.46 43.11 -26.71
C SER A 74 12.10 43.45 -26.09
N GLU A 75 11.20 42.47 -26.04
CA GLU A 75 10.10 42.47 -25.09
C GLU A 75 10.65 41.98 -23.74
N PRO A 76 10.34 42.65 -22.62
CA PRO A 76 10.70 42.14 -21.33
C PRO A 76 9.79 40.95 -21.03
N SER A 77 10.27 39.74 -21.28
CA SER A 77 9.72 38.56 -20.63
C SER A 77 9.94 38.73 -19.14
N THR A 78 8.91 39.19 -18.44
CA THR A 78 8.81 39.08 -16.99
C THR A 78 8.85 37.59 -16.70
N ASN A 79 10.05 37.09 -16.38
CA ASN A 79 10.22 35.80 -15.77
C ASN A 79 9.52 35.91 -14.41
N VAL A 80 8.27 35.47 -14.36
CA VAL A 80 7.56 35.32 -13.10
C VAL A 80 8.26 34.17 -12.42
N GLU A 81 9.24 34.50 -11.58
CA GLU A 81 9.70 33.59 -10.54
C GLU A 81 8.43 33.16 -9.80
N GLU A 82 8.07 31.89 -9.97
CA GLU A 82 7.06 31.22 -9.18
C GLU A 82 7.62 31.12 -7.76
N SER A 83 7.51 32.23 -7.04
CA SER A 83 7.56 32.27 -5.60
C SER A 83 6.38 31.42 -5.14
N ASN A 84 6.64 30.12 -4.98
CA ASN A 84 5.76 29.18 -4.28
C ASN A 84 5.65 29.66 -2.84
N SER A 85 4.84 30.69 -2.63
CA SER A 85 4.51 31.18 -1.31
C SER A 85 3.65 30.10 -0.63
N LEU A 86 4.01 29.77 0.60
CA LEU A 86 3.22 28.95 1.51
C LEU A 86 1.77 29.46 1.69
N GLU A 87 1.44 30.66 1.21
CA GLU A 87 0.08 31.19 1.18
C GLU A 87 -0.85 30.43 0.22
N SER A 88 -0.30 29.77 -0.81
CA SER A 88 -1.09 29.01 -1.79
C SER A 88 -1.38 27.55 -1.38
N ALA A 89 -0.67 27.04 -0.37
CA ALA A 89 -0.74 25.64 0.09
C ALA A 89 -0.80 25.53 1.62
N PRO A 90 -1.88 26.03 2.26
CA PRO A 90 -1.96 26.17 3.72
C PRO A 90 -1.99 24.84 4.50
N TYR A 91 -2.21 23.71 3.81
CA TYR A 91 -2.18 22.36 4.40
C TYR A 91 -0.93 21.57 3.99
N ALA A 92 0.10 22.25 3.50
CA ALA A 92 1.38 21.60 3.20
C ALA A 92 2.10 21.22 4.50
N VAL A 93 2.65 20.01 4.55
CA VAL A 93 3.55 19.58 5.60
C VAL A 93 4.96 20.01 5.25
N ASP A 94 5.58 20.79 6.12
CA ASP A 94 7.00 21.15 5.98
C ASP A 94 7.88 19.92 6.26
N ILE A 95 8.49 19.39 5.20
CA ILE A 95 9.33 18.19 5.24
C ILE A 95 10.73 18.48 5.80
N SER A 96 11.21 19.72 5.67
CA SER A 96 12.60 20.09 5.96
C SER A 96 12.99 19.85 7.42
N ASN A 97 12.02 19.98 8.33
CA ASN A 97 12.20 19.90 9.78
C ASN A 97 11.66 18.60 10.40
N LEU A 98 11.31 17.59 9.59
CA LEU A 98 10.74 16.35 10.10
C LEU A 98 11.80 15.39 10.65
N ASN A 99 11.45 14.72 11.75
CA ASN A 99 12.22 13.58 12.24
C ASN A 99 12.21 12.48 11.17
N ASN A 100 13.40 12.01 10.79
CA ASN A 100 13.59 11.02 9.73
C ASN A 100 14.36 9.82 10.33
N PRO A 101 13.85 8.58 10.25
CA PRO A 101 12.68 8.16 9.47
C PRO A 101 11.33 8.44 10.13
N LEU A 102 10.30 8.66 9.31
CA LEU A 102 8.90 8.63 9.75
C LEU A 102 8.38 7.20 9.61
N VAL A 103 7.89 6.60 10.69
CA VAL A 103 7.34 5.25 10.69
C VAL A 103 5.85 5.35 10.96
N PHE A 104 5.02 4.87 10.05
CA PHE A 104 3.57 4.82 10.21
C PHE A 104 3.09 3.38 10.32
N ASN A 105 2.15 3.14 11.23
CA ASN A 105 1.64 1.83 11.55
C ASN A 105 0.19 1.70 11.05
N PHE A 106 -0.07 0.63 10.31
CA PHE A 106 -1.41 0.29 9.87
C PHE A 106 -2.12 -0.54 10.94
N ASN A 107 -3.42 -0.32 11.07
CA ASN A 107 -4.31 -1.16 11.87
C ASN A 107 -5.24 -1.94 10.93
N GLY A 108 -5.34 -3.25 11.13
CA GLY A 108 -6.29 -4.09 10.41
C GLY A 108 -5.67 -5.32 9.76
N MET A 109 -6.51 -6.04 9.02
CA MET A 109 -6.15 -7.25 8.28
C MET A 109 -5.89 -6.91 6.81
N ASN A 110 -5.05 -7.70 6.14
CA ASN A 110 -4.76 -7.61 4.70
C ASN A 110 -4.10 -6.32 4.20
N VAL A 111 -3.80 -5.38 5.09
CA VAL A 111 -2.96 -4.20 4.85
C VAL A 111 -1.48 -4.51 5.18
N PRO A 112 -0.52 -3.71 4.70
CA PRO A 112 0.83 -3.70 5.27
C PRO A 112 0.79 -3.50 6.79
N ASN A 113 1.83 -3.88 7.52
CA ASN A 113 1.95 -3.56 8.94
C ASN A 113 2.48 -2.16 9.17
N SER A 114 3.44 -1.72 8.36
CA SER A 114 3.99 -0.38 8.45
C SER A 114 4.44 0.13 7.09
N VAL A 115 4.56 1.45 7.02
CA VAL A 115 5.31 2.15 5.99
C VAL A 115 6.30 3.09 6.64
N THR A 116 7.55 3.00 6.23
CA THR A 116 8.63 3.85 6.71
C THR A 116 9.05 4.78 5.58
N LEU A 117 8.96 6.09 5.81
CA LEU A 117 9.46 7.10 4.90
C LEU A 117 10.86 7.54 5.37
N GLU A 118 11.83 7.43 4.48
CA GLU A 118 13.24 7.68 4.78
C GLU A 118 13.82 8.69 3.79
N ASN A 119 14.92 9.35 4.17
CA ASN A 119 15.70 10.22 3.29
C ASN A 119 14.89 11.34 2.61
N LEU A 120 13.88 11.88 3.32
CA LEU A 120 12.94 12.86 2.77
C LEU A 120 13.58 14.16 2.26
N ASN A 121 14.77 14.50 2.74
CA ASN A 121 15.55 15.69 2.34
C ASN A 121 16.68 15.39 1.34
N SER A 122 16.75 14.17 0.78
CA SER A 122 17.77 13.79 -0.21
C SER A 122 17.20 12.94 -1.35
N THR A 123 17.24 11.62 -1.22
CA THR A 123 16.64 10.66 -2.16
C THR A 123 15.54 9.91 -1.42
N PRO A 124 14.30 10.43 -1.44
CA PRO A 124 13.24 9.91 -0.59
C PRO A 124 12.86 8.49 -0.99
N THR A 125 12.60 7.65 0.02
CA THR A 125 12.14 6.28 -0.20
C THR A 125 11.01 5.92 0.74
N ALA A 126 10.12 5.03 0.30
CA ALA A 126 9.09 4.43 1.12
C ALA A 126 9.30 2.93 1.22
N THR A 127 9.38 2.40 2.44
CA THR A 127 9.54 0.97 2.72
C THR A 127 8.27 0.44 3.38
N PHE A 128 7.52 -0.40 2.67
CA PHE A 128 6.36 -1.11 3.20
C PHE A 128 6.76 -2.47 3.74
N ARG A 129 6.28 -2.79 4.95
CA ARG A 129 6.55 -4.06 5.62
C ARG A 129 5.25 -4.80 5.89
N THR A 130 5.19 -6.09 5.56
CA THR A 130 4.03 -6.96 5.82
C THR A 130 4.50 -8.27 6.44
N LYS A 131 3.99 -8.59 7.63
CA LYS A 131 4.17 -9.86 8.32
C LYS A 131 3.31 -10.90 7.62
N LEU A 132 3.96 -11.93 7.10
CA LEU A 132 3.34 -13.09 6.50
C LEU A 132 3.47 -14.25 7.48
N ILE A 133 2.37 -14.92 7.75
CA ILE A 133 2.39 -16.18 8.50
C ILE A 133 2.71 -17.28 7.49
N GLY A 134 3.88 -17.90 7.60
CA GLY A 134 4.25 -19.04 6.75
C GLY A 134 3.38 -20.26 7.06
N ALA A 135 2.87 -20.92 6.02
CA ALA A 135 2.11 -22.17 6.14
C ALA A 135 2.95 -23.35 6.65
N GLU A 136 4.28 -23.28 6.52
CA GLU A 136 5.19 -24.29 7.03
C GLU A 136 5.96 -23.73 8.24
N ASN A 137 5.75 -24.36 9.39
CA ASN A 137 6.47 -24.15 10.66
C ASN A 137 6.14 -22.86 11.43
N SER A 138 5.06 -22.15 11.10
CA SER A 138 4.63 -20.92 11.81
C SER A 138 5.72 -19.85 11.92
N GLN A 139 6.76 -19.90 11.07
CA GLN A 139 7.78 -18.88 11.06
C GLN A 139 7.20 -17.59 10.46
N LEU A 140 7.29 -16.51 11.21
CA LEU A 140 6.96 -15.18 10.74
C LEU A 140 7.94 -14.81 9.63
N LYS A 141 7.44 -14.74 8.40
CA LYS A 141 8.16 -14.17 7.26
C LYS A 141 7.76 -12.72 7.12
N GLU A 142 8.64 -11.89 6.58
CA GLU A 142 8.34 -10.48 6.32
C GLU A 142 8.49 -10.21 4.82
N SER A 143 7.41 -9.69 4.22
CA SER A 143 7.44 -9.07 2.91
C SER A 143 7.85 -7.61 3.07
N ILE A 144 8.84 -7.19 2.30
CA ILE A 144 9.38 -5.84 2.25
C ILE A 144 9.29 -5.38 0.80
N ASN A 145 8.69 -4.22 0.58
CA ASN A 145 8.68 -3.53 -0.71
C ASN A 145 9.20 -2.11 -0.50
N LYS A 146 10.28 -1.75 -1.19
CA LYS A 146 10.89 -0.43 -1.12
C LYS A 146 10.76 0.28 -2.46
N TYR A 147 10.31 1.52 -2.41
CA TYR A 147 10.06 2.36 -3.58
C TYR A 147 10.87 3.64 -3.51
N GLU A 148 11.28 4.15 -4.67
CA GLU A 148 11.56 5.57 -4.84
C GLU A 148 10.31 6.39 -4.49
N LEU A 149 10.51 7.59 -3.97
CA LEU A 149 9.42 8.46 -3.56
C LEU A 149 9.66 9.88 -4.08
N SER A 150 8.67 10.45 -4.76
CA SER A 150 8.65 11.88 -5.10
C SER A 150 7.69 12.60 -4.16
N ILE A 151 8.06 13.79 -3.70
CA ILE A 151 7.28 14.60 -2.77
C ILE A 151 6.93 15.91 -3.47
N ASN A 152 5.64 16.18 -3.60
CA ASN A 152 5.13 17.33 -4.34
C ASN A 152 4.21 18.17 -3.46
N THR A 153 4.28 19.49 -3.62
CA THR A 153 3.23 20.40 -3.16
C THR A 153 2.21 20.55 -4.28
N ILE A 154 0.94 20.27 -4.00
CA ILE A 154 -0.18 20.33 -4.94
C ILE A 154 -1.23 21.36 -4.48
N PRO A 155 -2.12 21.84 -5.38
CA PRO A 155 -3.31 22.58 -4.97
C PRO A 155 -4.12 21.80 -3.94
N THR A 156 -4.82 22.53 -3.06
CA THR A 156 -5.57 21.92 -1.95
C THR A 156 -6.55 20.89 -2.47
N LYS A 157 -6.36 19.64 -2.05
CA LYS A 157 -7.21 18.50 -2.39
C LYS A 157 -7.98 18.03 -1.17
N GLU A 158 -9.25 17.75 -1.34
CA GLU A 158 -10.08 17.09 -0.32
C GLU A 158 -10.06 15.57 -0.52
N ILE A 159 -9.85 14.83 0.57
CA ILE A 159 -9.77 13.37 0.56
C ILE A 159 -10.65 12.82 1.67
N ARG A 160 -11.52 11.86 1.34
CA ARG A 160 -12.27 11.10 2.34
C ARG A 160 -11.37 10.01 2.89
N ILE A 161 -11.32 9.89 4.22
CA ILE A 161 -10.48 8.91 4.91
C ILE A 161 -11.28 8.14 5.96
N PHE A 162 -10.94 6.87 6.15
CA PHE A 162 -11.20 6.16 7.39
C PHE A 162 -10.22 6.64 8.45
N SER A 163 -10.77 7.18 9.53
CA SER A 163 -10.03 7.74 10.65
C SER A 163 -9.23 6.68 11.39
N SER A 164 -7.96 6.97 11.68
CA SER A 164 -7.17 6.12 12.58
C SER A 164 -7.77 6.15 13.98
N GLY A 165 -8.15 4.98 14.50
CA GLY A 165 -8.65 4.78 15.86
C GLY A 165 -10.12 4.36 15.94
N ASP A 166 -11.03 5.04 15.24
CA ASP A 166 -12.47 4.75 15.29
C ASP A 166 -13.09 4.34 13.94
N ASN A 167 -12.31 4.33 12.86
CA ASN A 167 -12.75 4.02 11.50
C ASN A 167 -13.93 4.88 11.00
N SER A 168 -14.20 6.02 11.63
CA SER A 168 -15.20 6.96 11.12
C SER A 168 -14.73 7.58 9.81
N ILE A 169 -15.64 7.82 8.87
CA ILE A 169 -15.30 8.47 7.61
C ILE A 169 -15.35 9.99 7.79
N ARG A 170 -14.27 10.68 7.40
CA ARG A 170 -14.20 12.16 7.39
C ARG A 170 -13.43 12.68 6.19
N THR A 171 -13.68 13.94 5.83
CA THR A 171 -12.91 14.63 4.78
C THR A 171 -11.77 15.42 5.40
N VAL A 172 -10.59 15.34 4.80
CA VAL A 172 -9.41 16.15 5.16
C VAL A 172 -8.88 16.90 3.95
N LYS A 173 -8.18 18.01 4.20
CA LYS A 173 -7.53 18.83 3.17
C LYS A 173 -6.03 18.57 3.20
N VAL A 174 -5.43 18.40 2.02
CA VAL A 174 -4.00 18.13 1.88
C VAL A 174 -3.39 18.98 0.77
N ASN A 175 -2.13 19.33 0.94
CA ASN A 175 -1.29 19.89 -0.13
C ASN A 175 -0.01 19.09 -0.37
N THR A 176 0.36 18.14 0.50
CA THR A 176 1.59 17.34 0.33
C THR A 176 1.24 15.96 -0.21
N GLU A 177 1.57 15.72 -1.47
CA GLU A 177 1.42 14.44 -2.15
C GLU A 177 2.74 13.69 -2.21
N LEU A 178 2.69 12.37 -2.07
CA LEU A 178 3.83 11.48 -2.25
C LEU A 178 3.49 10.43 -3.31
N ILE A 179 4.35 10.32 -4.31
CA ILE A 179 4.17 9.43 -5.45
C ILE A 179 5.20 8.31 -5.36
N LEU A 180 4.72 7.06 -5.34
CA LEU A 180 5.57 5.88 -5.40
C LEU A 180 6.14 5.73 -6.82
N GLY A 181 7.46 5.74 -6.93
CA GLY A 181 8.20 5.51 -8.17
C GLY A 181 8.56 4.03 -8.36
N SER A 182 9.76 3.78 -8.87
CA SER A 182 10.24 2.42 -9.14
C SER A 182 10.32 1.60 -7.85
N ASN A 183 9.94 0.32 -7.93
CA ASN A 183 10.26 -0.63 -6.87
C ASN A 183 11.77 -0.95 -6.95
N ILE A 184 12.52 -0.49 -5.96
CA ILE A 184 13.99 -0.64 -5.91
C ILE A 184 14.42 -1.86 -5.09
N TYR A 185 13.49 -2.45 -4.32
CA TYR A 185 13.71 -3.71 -3.63
C TYR A 185 12.37 -4.38 -3.30
N SER A 186 12.27 -5.68 -3.58
CA SER A 186 11.16 -6.51 -3.13
C SER A 186 11.64 -7.94 -2.85
N ASN A 187 11.10 -8.54 -1.79
CA ASN A 187 11.29 -9.97 -1.49
C ASN A 187 9.98 -10.78 -1.55
N TYR A 188 8.88 -10.18 -2.05
CA TYR A 188 7.58 -10.82 -2.17
C TYR A 188 6.67 -10.06 -3.15
N GLU A 189 5.89 -10.77 -3.96
CA GLU A 189 5.04 -10.21 -5.02
C GLU A 189 3.74 -9.55 -4.49
N ARG A 190 3.85 -8.61 -3.55
CA ARG A 190 2.76 -7.66 -3.27
C ARG A 190 3.15 -6.31 -3.84
N ASN A 191 2.57 -5.97 -4.99
CA ASN A 191 2.70 -4.64 -5.55
C ASN A 191 1.85 -3.65 -4.75
N ILE A 192 2.51 -2.70 -4.09
CA ILE A 192 1.89 -1.53 -3.49
C ILE A 192 1.88 -0.41 -4.55
N SER A 193 0.75 0.27 -4.68
CA SER A 193 0.57 1.37 -5.63
C SER A 193 -0.39 2.42 -5.08
N GLY A 194 -0.54 3.50 -5.84
CA GLY A 194 -1.41 4.63 -5.51
C GLY A 194 -0.69 5.74 -4.75
N ASN A 195 -1.23 6.96 -4.88
CA ASN A 195 -0.66 8.15 -4.27
C ASN A 195 -0.88 8.13 -2.76
N LEU A 196 0.09 8.66 -2.03
CA LEU A 196 0.01 8.89 -0.60
C LEU A 196 -0.08 10.39 -0.34
N TYR A 197 -0.50 10.78 0.86
CA TYR A 197 -0.54 12.19 1.26
C TYR A 197 -0.12 12.38 2.71
N LEU A 198 0.67 13.40 2.99
CA LEU A 198 0.98 13.81 4.36
C LEU A 198 0.06 14.96 4.77
N PHE A 199 -0.40 14.94 6.02
CA PHE A 199 -1.18 16.02 6.60
C PHE A 199 -1.00 16.08 8.11
N ILE A 200 -1.32 17.24 8.68
CA ILE A 200 -1.40 17.41 10.13
C ILE A 200 -2.82 17.06 10.58
N ASN A 201 -2.94 16.04 11.43
CA ASN A 201 -4.23 15.60 11.94
C ASN A 201 -4.77 16.54 13.03
N LYS A 202 -5.99 16.27 13.51
CA LYS A 202 -6.66 17.07 14.55
C LYS A 202 -5.88 17.19 15.88
N ASN A 203 -4.93 16.29 16.13
CA ASN A 203 -4.09 16.29 17.33
C ASN A 203 -2.77 17.06 17.11
N GLY A 204 -2.56 17.67 15.94
CA GLY A 204 -1.33 18.38 15.60
C GLY A 204 -0.17 17.47 15.22
N THR A 205 -0.40 16.16 15.04
CA THR A 205 0.64 15.20 14.63
C THR A 205 0.52 14.87 13.15
N ILE A 206 1.65 14.47 12.56
CA ILE A 206 1.68 14.06 11.14
C ILE A 206 1.04 12.69 11.02
N SER A 207 0.11 12.59 10.07
CA SER A 207 -0.48 11.33 9.62
C SER A 207 -0.25 11.17 8.11
N LEU A 208 -0.23 9.93 7.67
CA LEU A 208 -0.11 9.56 6.28
C LEU A 208 -1.45 9.02 5.80
N ILE A 209 -1.87 9.44 4.62
CA ILE A 209 -3.03 8.90 3.93
C ILE A 209 -2.53 7.91 2.89
N THR A 210 -3.09 6.70 2.88
CA THR A 210 -2.75 5.67 1.90
C THR A 210 -4.02 5.14 1.24
N PRO A 211 -3.93 4.56 0.03
CA PRO A 211 -5.00 3.73 -0.50
C PRO A 211 -5.45 2.66 0.51
N ASN A 212 -6.70 2.24 0.42
CA ASN A 212 -7.18 1.11 1.20
C ASN A 212 -6.71 -0.20 0.56
N TYR A 213 -5.61 -0.75 1.07
CA TYR A 213 -5.03 -2.00 0.58
C TYR A 213 -5.78 -3.27 1.00
N ALA A 214 -6.73 -3.18 1.94
CA ALA A 214 -7.51 -4.34 2.37
C ALA A 214 -8.56 -4.77 1.33
N GLY A 215 -8.99 -3.84 0.47
CA GLY A 215 -9.93 -4.11 -0.62
C GLY A 215 -11.37 -4.45 -0.20
N ASN A 216 -11.71 -4.30 1.08
CA ASN A 216 -12.98 -4.69 1.67
C ASN A 216 -13.90 -3.48 1.97
N VAL A 217 -14.13 -2.63 0.97
CA VAL A 217 -15.00 -1.44 1.08
C VAL A 217 -16.29 -1.63 0.27
N THR A 218 -17.36 -0.96 0.67
CA THR A 218 -18.59 -0.88 -0.13
C THR A 218 -18.38 0.00 -1.36
N ASP A 219 -19.28 -0.10 -2.34
CA ASP A 219 -19.15 0.64 -3.61
C ASP A 219 -19.08 2.16 -3.42
N ASP A 220 -19.82 2.70 -2.44
CA ASP A 220 -19.84 4.12 -2.07
C ASP A 220 -18.61 4.56 -1.27
N GLN A 221 -17.70 3.64 -0.93
CA GLN A 221 -16.49 3.87 -0.14
C GLN A 221 -15.20 3.61 -0.91
N LYS A 222 -15.27 3.37 -2.23
CA LYS A 222 -14.09 3.06 -3.06
C LYS A 222 -13.04 4.16 -3.13
N ASP A 223 -13.44 5.42 -2.97
CA ASP A 223 -12.56 6.59 -2.91
C ASP A 223 -12.09 6.92 -1.48
N VAL A 224 -12.58 6.19 -0.46
CA VAL A 224 -12.18 6.43 0.94
C VAL A 224 -10.82 5.78 1.20
N MET A 225 -9.85 6.62 1.52
CA MET A 225 -8.47 6.23 1.82
C MET A 225 -8.31 5.88 3.31
N LEU A 226 -7.14 5.37 3.72
CA LEU A 226 -6.82 5.06 5.10
C LEU A 226 -5.94 6.16 5.71
N GLU A 227 -6.28 6.65 6.90
CA GLU A 227 -5.33 7.36 7.74
C GLU A 227 -4.48 6.36 8.51
N VAL A 228 -3.16 6.50 8.41
CA VAL A 228 -2.19 5.77 9.22
C VAL A 228 -1.36 6.75 10.04
N THR A 229 -1.16 6.43 11.31
CA THR A 229 -0.50 7.29 12.28
C THR A 229 0.87 6.73 12.64
N GLN A 230 1.75 7.59 13.15
CA GLN A 230 3.05 7.17 13.67
C GLN A 230 2.89 6.27 14.91
#